data_AF-A0A8C0ALX0-F1
#
_entry.id   AF-A0A8C0ALX0-F1
#
_cell.length_a   1.000
_cell.length_b   1.000
_cell.length_c   1.000
_cell.angle_alpha   90.00
_cell.angle_beta   90.00
_cell.angle_gamma   90.00
#
_symmetry.space_group_name_H-M   'P 1'
#
loop_
_entity.id
_entity.type
_entity.pdbx_description
1 polymer ?
#
loop_
_entity_poly.entity_id
_entity_poly.type
_entity_poly.pdbx_seq_one_letter_code
_entity_poly.pdbx_strand_id
1 'polypeptide(L)'
;MPLGFQPPETPDPSSAVTYFPYFNGDYLAVAASLNGGNVLATFVDMVARWTEELGLQVQEPAIYTKIIEAALAQNDSKLSVHPTIFGERHIPEQLASVTNIAVSDLSLGHVTRALCRGIVENLCSMLPVQHLMEMGVRRILGSGSALARNEVLRQEVERIFPCPVVYGKDVDAAVGAAMVMFHRK
;
A
#
# COMPACT_ATOMS: atom_id res chain seq x y z
N MET A 1 -11.71 -20.37 1.23
CA MET A 1 -12.50 -20.30 -0.02
C MET A 1 -13.76 -21.14 0.16
N PRO A 2 -14.89 -20.80 -0.48
CA PRO A 2 -16.08 -21.65 -0.45
C PRO A 2 -15.76 -23.06 -0.99
N LEU A 3 -16.50 -24.06 -0.48
CA LEU A 3 -16.32 -25.45 -0.88
C LEU A 3 -16.55 -25.59 -2.39
N GLY A 4 -15.59 -26.18 -3.12
CA GLY A 4 -15.68 -26.35 -4.58
C GLY A 4 -15.22 -25.17 -5.43
N PHE A 5 -14.60 -24.13 -4.84
CA PHE A 5 -13.97 -23.07 -5.61
C PHE A 5 -12.86 -23.61 -6.52
N GLN A 6 -12.96 -23.34 -7.82
CA GLN A 6 -11.91 -23.57 -8.81
C GLN A 6 -11.61 -22.24 -9.53
N PRO A 7 -10.44 -21.63 -9.33
CA PRO A 7 -10.07 -20.44 -10.08
C PRO A 7 -9.80 -20.78 -11.55
N PRO A 8 -9.84 -19.79 -12.45
CA PRO A 8 -9.40 -19.97 -13.84
C PRO A 8 -7.97 -20.53 -13.89
N GLU A 9 -7.68 -21.39 -14.88
CA GLU A 9 -6.33 -21.94 -15.07
C GLU A 9 -5.28 -20.86 -15.35
N THR A 10 -5.71 -19.74 -15.96
CA THR A 10 -4.86 -18.58 -16.25
C THR A 10 -5.43 -17.32 -15.61
N PRO A 11 -4.59 -16.45 -15.03
CA PRO A 11 -5.04 -15.18 -14.49
C PRO A 11 -5.68 -14.29 -15.58
N ASP A 12 -6.86 -13.73 -15.29
CA ASP A 12 -7.49 -12.72 -16.14
C ASP A 12 -6.75 -11.38 -16.00
N PRO A 13 -6.15 -10.85 -17.08
CA PRO A 13 -5.41 -9.59 -17.02
C PRO A 13 -6.31 -8.38 -16.70
N SER A 14 -7.62 -8.48 -16.89
CA SER A 14 -8.58 -7.42 -16.55
C SER A 14 -9.10 -7.50 -15.11
N SER A 15 -8.76 -8.55 -14.38
CA SER A 15 -9.15 -8.72 -12.97
C SER A 15 -8.11 -8.08 -12.04
N ALA A 16 -8.58 -7.32 -11.07
CA ALA A 16 -7.75 -6.77 -10.01
C ALA A 16 -7.21 -7.84 -9.04
N VAL A 17 -7.88 -9.01 -8.97
CA VAL A 17 -7.52 -10.14 -8.11
C VAL A 17 -7.17 -11.35 -8.98
N THR A 18 -6.04 -11.96 -8.66
CA THR A 18 -5.56 -13.19 -9.30
C THR A 18 -5.44 -14.31 -8.27
N TYR A 19 -5.60 -15.55 -8.70
CA TYR A 19 -5.55 -16.71 -7.80
C TYR A 19 -4.39 -17.62 -8.17
N PHE A 20 -3.59 -18.00 -7.16
CA PHE A 20 -2.44 -18.88 -7.34
C PHE A 20 -2.56 -20.11 -6.44
N PRO A 21 -2.12 -21.30 -6.89
CA PRO A 21 -2.08 -22.49 -6.05
C PRO A 21 -1.26 -22.26 -4.78
N TYR A 22 -1.74 -22.80 -3.66
CA TYR A 22 -1.07 -22.84 -2.37
C TYR A 22 -0.99 -24.27 -1.83
N PHE A 23 -0.36 -24.44 -0.67
CA PHE A 23 -0.22 -25.76 -0.04
C PHE A 23 -1.58 -26.39 0.28
N ASN A 24 -1.62 -27.72 0.35
CA ASN A 24 -2.79 -28.49 0.78
C ASN A 24 -4.08 -28.27 -0.04
N GLY A 25 -3.96 -27.89 -1.31
CA GLY A 25 -5.11 -27.65 -2.18
C GLY A 25 -5.81 -26.30 -1.93
N ASP A 26 -5.21 -25.43 -1.12
CA ASP A 26 -5.65 -24.05 -0.95
C ASP A 26 -5.19 -23.16 -2.12
N TYR A 27 -5.74 -21.95 -2.18
CA TYR A 27 -5.37 -20.92 -3.15
C TYR A 27 -5.09 -19.59 -2.45
N LEU A 28 -4.13 -18.83 -2.97
CA LEU A 28 -3.89 -17.44 -2.60
C LEU A 28 -4.69 -16.52 -3.52
N ALA A 29 -5.52 -15.66 -2.95
CA ALA A 29 -6.07 -14.50 -3.65
C ALA A 29 -5.07 -13.34 -3.55
N VAL A 30 -4.67 -12.77 -4.69
CA VAL A 30 -3.61 -11.78 -4.79
C VAL A 30 -4.11 -10.54 -5.50
N ALA A 31 -4.25 -9.45 -4.74
CA ALA A 31 -4.32 -8.09 -5.26
C ALA A 31 -2.92 -7.47 -5.15
N ALA A 32 -2.29 -7.20 -6.30
CA ALA A 32 -0.90 -6.77 -6.38
C ALA A 32 -0.78 -5.40 -7.04
N SER A 33 -1.07 -4.36 -6.25
CA SER A 33 -0.94 -2.97 -6.69
C SER A 33 0.47 -2.67 -7.19
N LEU A 34 0.55 -1.90 -8.27
CA LEU A 34 1.79 -1.33 -8.79
C LEU A 34 2.23 -0.07 -8.02
N ASN A 35 1.41 0.42 -7.08
CA ASN A 35 1.55 1.72 -6.43
C ASN A 35 1.60 1.57 -4.91
N GLY A 36 2.81 1.32 -4.40
CA GLY A 36 3.10 1.20 -2.97
C GLY A 36 4.29 2.06 -2.56
N GLY A 37 5.35 1.42 -2.04
CA GLY A 37 6.56 2.13 -1.59
C GLY A 37 7.27 2.92 -2.70
N ASN A 38 7.15 2.51 -3.96
CA ASN A 38 7.69 3.23 -5.12
C ASN A 38 7.02 4.59 -5.35
N VAL A 39 5.74 4.73 -5.00
CA VAL A 39 5.05 6.03 -5.09
C VAL A 39 5.54 6.97 -4.00
N LEU A 40 5.74 6.47 -2.78
CA LEU A 40 6.36 7.24 -1.70
C LEU A 40 7.78 7.70 -2.08
N ALA A 41 8.58 6.82 -2.68
CA ALA A 41 9.91 7.19 -3.18
C ALA A 41 9.83 8.27 -4.27
N THR A 42 8.91 8.13 -5.22
CA THR A 42 8.69 9.14 -6.27
C THR A 42 8.26 10.49 -5.69
N PHE A 43 7.43 10.49 -4.66
CA PHE A 43 7.02 11.71 -3.96
C PHE A 43 8.18 12.36 -3.20
N VAL A 44 9.02 11.57 -2.54
CA VAL A 44 10.24 12.08 -1.88
C VAL A 44 11.20 12.68 -2.90
N ASP A 45 11.43 12.01 -4.03
CA ASP A 45 12.27 12.52 -5.12
C ASP A 45 11.72 13.83 -5.69
N MET A 46 10.38 13.94 -5.81
CA MET A 46 9.73 15.17 -6.25
C MET A 46 9.98 16.33 -5.28
N VAL A 47 9.83 16.10 -3.97
CA VAL A 47 10.13 17.09 -2.94
C VAL A 47 11.61 17.48 -2.95
N ALA A 48 12.52 16.52 -3.14
CA ALA A 48 13.95 16.77 -3.24
C ALA A 48 14.27 17.72 -4.41
N ARG A 49 13.72 17.43 -5.60
CA ARG A 49 13.91 18.24 -6.81
C ARG A 49 13.37 19.66 -6.65
N TRP A 50 12.15 19.82 -6.11
CA TRP A 50 11.61 21.16 -5.85
C TRP A 50 12.45 21.95 -4.86
N THR A 51 13.00 21.27 -3.86
CA THR A 51 13.86 21.92 -2.86
C THR A 51 15.18 22.37 -3.50
N GLU A 52 15.75 21.55 -4.38
CA GLU A 52 16.94 21.88 -5.16
C GLU A 52 16.71 23.04 -6.14
N GLU A 53 15.56 23.09 -6.82
CA GLU A 53 15.15 24.21 -7.68
C GLU A 53 15.10 25.55 -6.92
N LEU A 54 14.83 25.51 -5.62
CA LEU A 54 14.86 26.66 -4.72
C LEU A 54 16.25 26.95 -4.12
N GLY A 55 17.28 26.21 -4.53
CA GLY A 55 18.67 26.38 -4.08
C GLY A 55 19.01 25.70 -2.76
N LEU A 56 18.17 24.78 -2.28
CA LEU A 56 18.38 24.03 -1.05
C LEU A 56 18.70 22.57 -1.35
N GLN A 57 19.75 22.04 -0.73
CA GLN A 57 20.13 20.63 -0.85
C GLN A 57 19.73 19.90 0.42
N VAL A 58 18.78 18.95 0.31
CA VAL A 58 18.30 18.14 1.44
C VAL A 58 18.49 16.68 1.09
N GLN A 59 19.17 15.94 1.96
CA GLN A 59 19.38 14.51 1.75
C GLN A 59 18.06 13.73 1.86
N GLU A 60 17.88 12.74 1.00
CA GLU A 60 16.68 11.90 0.92
C GLU A 60 16.21 11.34 2.28
N PRO A 61 17.10 10.78 3.15
CA PRO A 61 16.66 10.30 4.46
C PRO A 61 16.06 11.40 5.35
N ALA A 62 16.56 12.63 5.24
CA ALA A 62 16.02 13.76 5.98
C ALA A 62 14.64 14.20 5.44
N ILE A 63 14.41 14.06 4.13
CA ILE A 63 13.10 14.32 3.53
C ILE A 63 12.08 13.33 4.06
N TYR A 64 12.38 12.02 4.05
CA TYR A 64 11.50 10.99 4.62
C TYR A 64 11.08 11.32 6.06
N THR A 65 12.05 11.64 6.92
CA THR A 65 11.77 12.00 8.31
C THR A 65 10.84 13.22 8.38
N LYS A 66 11.14 14.29 7.64
CA LYS A 66 10.36 15.54 7.69
C LYS A 66 8.94 15.39 7.14
N ILE A 67 8.73 14.63 6.06
CA ILE A 67 7.38 14.43 5.52
C ILE A 67 6.51 13.59 6.47
N ILE A 68 7.11 12.58 7.11
CA ILE A 68 6.42 11.74 8.09
C ILE A 68 6.04 12.57 9.31
N GLU A 69 6.98 13.33 9.89
CA GLU A 69 6.72 14.23 11.02
C GLU A 69 5.62 15.27 10.69
N ALA A 70 5.70 15.90 9.52
CA ALA A 70 4.70 16.88 9.09
C ALA A 70 3.30 16.26 8.95
N ALA A 71 3.20 15.02 8.49
CA ALA A 71 1.93 14.30 8.36
C ALA A 71 1.40 13.76 9.69
N LEU A 72 2.28 13.37 10.63
CA LEU A 72 1.88 13.02 11.99
C LEU A 72 1.28 14.22 12.73
N ALA A 73 1.72 15.44 12.41
CA ALA A 73 1.12 16.66 12.93
C ALA A 73 -0.27 16.98 12.35
N GLN A 74 -0.72 16.27 11.31
CA GLN A 74 -2.08 16.37 10.78
C GLN A 74 -2.90 15.18 11.27
N ASN A 75 -4.10 15.41 11.80
CA ASN A 75 -4.99 14.32 12.18
C ASN A 75 -5.65 13.67 10.96
N ASP A 76 -6.05 14.51 10.00
CA ASP A 76 -6.74 14.12 8.77
C ASP A 76 -6.39 15.12 7.66
N SER A 77 -6.74 14.78 6.42
CA SER A 77 -6.64 15.64 5.25
C SER A 77 -7.88 15.44 4.38
N LYS A 78 -8.50 16.53 3.95
CA LYS A 78 -9.62 16.45 3.00
C LYS A 78 -9.17 16.14 1.57
N LEU A 79 -7.89 16.37 1.29
CA LEU A 79 -7.27 16.09 0.00
C LEU A 79 -7.42 14.60 -0.34
N SER A 80 -7.86 14.28 -1.55
CA SER A 80 -7.89 12.89 -2.03
C SER A 80 -6.78 12.69 -3.05
N VAL A 81 -5.92 11.71 -2.82
CA VAL A 81 -4.85 11.32 -3.73
C VAL A 81 -5.14 9.91 -4.23
N HIS A 82 -5.28 9.74 -5.54
CA HIS A 82 -5.27 8.43 -6.20
C HIS A 82 -3.87 8.20 -6.76
N PRO A 83 -3.03 7.36 -6.13
CA PRO A 83 -1.59 7.31 -6.37
C PRO A 83 -1.18 6.44 -7.57
N THR A 84 -2.00 6.32 -8.60
CA THR A 84 -1.80 5.40 -9.74
C THR A 84 -0.81 5.95 -10.79
N ILE A 85 0.35 6.46 -10.36
CA ILE A 85 1.35 7.05 -11.27
C ILE A 85 2.03 6.00 -12.17
N PHE A 86 1.97 4.72 -11.79
CA PHE A 86 2.48 3.59 -12.58
C PHE A 86 1.36 2.77 -13.24
N GLY A 87 0.13 3.29 -13.30
CA GLY A 87 -1.05 2.53 -13.71
C GLY A 87 -1.37 1.38 -12.76
N GLU A 88 -2.31 0.53 -13.13
CA GLU A 88 -2.56 -0.74 -12.42
C GLU A 88 -2.60 -1.91 -13.39
N ARG A 89 -2.30 -3.12 -12.91
CA ARG A 89 -2.22 -4.32 -13.77
C ARG A 89 -3.49 -4.54 -14.60
N HIS A 90 -4.63 -4.29 -13.98
CA HIS A 90 -5.96 -4.48 -14.56
C HIS A 90 -6.47 -3.25 -15.33
N ILE A 91 -5.86 -2.07 -15.13
CA ILE A 91 -6.17 -0.82 -15.84
C ILE A 91 -4.86 -0.03 -16.07
N PRO A 92 -4.03 -0.43 -17.06
CA PRO A 92 -2.68 0.13 -17.21
C PRO A 92 -2.67 1.63 -17.57
N GLU A 93 -3.71 2.10 -18.26
CA GLU A 93 -3.84 3.49 -18.72
C GLU A 93 -4.32 4.45 -17.62
N GLN A 94 -4.63 3.94 -16.42
CA GLN A 94 -5.10 4.78 -15.32
C GLN A 94 -3.96 5.67 -14.81
N LEU A 95 -4.18 6.98 -14.79
CA LEU A 95 -3.23 7.95 -14.26
C LEU A 95 -3.60 8.40 -12.84
N ALA A 96 -2.60 8.86 -12.10
CA ALA A 96 -2.82 9.42 -10.78
C ALA A 96 -3.65 10.71 -10.84
N SER A 97 -4.36 11.00 -9.76
CA SER A 97 -5.10 12.26 -9.62
C SER A 97 -5.08 12.77 -8.19
N VAL A 98 -5.23 14.08 -8.05
CA VAL A 98 -5.42 14.75 -6.76
C VAL A 98 -6.69 15.57 -6.86
N THR A 99 -7.63 15.35 -5.95
CA THR A 99 -8.93 16.03 -5.92
C THR A 99 -9.22 16.61 -4.54
N ASN A 100 -10.29 17.40 -4.43
CA ASN A 100 -10.70 18.08 -3.21
C ASN A 100 -9.61 19.02 -2.63
N ILE A 101 -8.95 19.77 -3.53
CA ILE A 101 -7.90 20.72 -3.17
C ILE A 101 -8.54 21.96 -2.54
N ALA A 102 -8.33 22.14 -1.25
CA ALA A 102 -8.75 23.32 -0.50
C ALA A 102 -7.52 24.02 0.08
N VAL A 103 -7.60 25.35 0.27
CA VAL A 103 -6.49 26.17 0.79
C VAL A 103 -5.98 25.68 2.16
N SER A 104 -6.87 25.09 2.97
CA SER A 104 -6.55 24.52 4.29
C SER A 104 -5.66 23.27 4.24
N ASP A 105 -5.65 22.52 3.14
CA ASP A 105 -5.12 21.15 3.06
C ASP A 105 -3.88 21.05 2.14
N LEU A 106 -3.16 22.16 1.94
CA LEU A 106 -2.03 22.26 1.00
C LEU A 106 -0.65 22.10 1.64
N SER A 107 -0.56 21.84 2.95
CA SER A 107 0.73 21.63 3.60
C SER A 107 1.34 20.28 3.21
N LEU A 108 2.67 20.17 3.30
CA LEU A 108 3.40 18.92 3.05
C LEU A 108 2.84 17.75 3.89
N GLY A 109 2.41 18.03 5.12
CA GLY A 109 1.77 17.06 5.98
C GLY A 109 0.41 16.58 5.46
N HIS A 110 -0.45 17.48 5.00
CA HIS A 110 -1.77 17.13 4.45
C HIS A 110 -1.63 16.30 3.17
N VAL A 111 -0.70 16.67 2.28
CA VAL A 111 -0.42 15.92 1.05
C VAL A 111 0.14 14.53 1.37
N THR A 112 1.11 14.45 2.28
CA THR A 112 1.72 13.16 2.67
C THR A 112 0.71 12.23 3.33
N ARG A 113 -0.16 12.75 4.21
CA ARG A 113 -1.24 11.96 4.83
C ARG A 113 -2.24 11.46 3.79
N ALA A 114 -2.69 12.34 2.90
CA ALA A 114 -3.60 11.97 1.82
C ALA A 114 -2.99 10.94 0.87
N LEU A 115 -1.69 11.05 0.57
CA LEU A 115 -0.95 10.07 -0.23
C LEU A 115 -0.89 8.70 0.47
N CYS A 116 -0.56 8.67 1.77
CA CYS A 116 -0.55 7.42 2.54
C CYS A 116 -1.93 6.76 2.56
N ARG A 117 -3.00 7.54 2.76
CA ARG A 117 -4.37 7.05 2.70
C ARG A 117 -4.69 6.50 1.31
N GLY A 118 -4.35 7.25 0.26
CA GLY A 118 -4.57 6.87 -1.14
C GLY A 118 -3.89 5.54 -1.52
N ILE A 119 -2.71 5.25 -0.98
CA ILE A 119 -2.02 3.96 -1.21
C ILE A 119 -2.85 2.80 -0.64
N VAL A 120 -3.41 2.98 0.55
CA VAL A 120 -4.24 1.95 1.21
C VAL A 120 -5.60 1.82 0.53
N GLU A 121 -6.23 2.94 0.16
CA GLU A 121 -7.49 2.97 -0.58
C GLU A 121 -7.36 2.31 -1.95
N ASN A 122 -6.24 2.52 -2.66
CA ASN A 122 -5.95 1.87 -3.93
C ASN A 122 -5.78 0.35 -3.80
N LEU A 123 -5.22 -0.14 -2.68
CA LEU A 123 -5.21 -1.58 -2.41
C LEU A 123 -6.63 -2.10 -2.14
N CYS A 124 -7.43 -1.34 -1.39
CA CYS A 124 -8.81 -1.71 -1.05
C CYS A 124 -9.77 -1.65 -2.25
N SER A 125 -9.47 -0.85 -3.28
CA SER A 125 -10.26 -0.85 -4.51
C SER A 125 -10.11 -2.16 -5.28
N MET A 126 -8.96 -2.83 -5.17
CA MET A 126 -8.70 -4.13 -5.79
C MET A 126 -9.29 -5.29 -4.99
N LEU A 127 -9.15 -5.24 -3.67
CA LEU A 127 -9.68 -6.27 -2.77
C LEU A 127 -10.43 -5.59 -1.61
N PRO A 128 -11.75 -5.35 -1.77
CA PRO A 128 -12.53 -4.61 -0.80
C PRO A 128 -12.50 -5.22 0.59
N VAL A 129 -12.39 -4.36 1.61
CA VAL A 129 -12.38 -4.76 3.02
C VAL A 129 -13.61 -5.60 3.38
N GLN A 130 -14.78 -5.23 2.86
CA GLN A 130 -16.02 -5.97 3.07
C GLN A 130 -15.91 -7.43 2.60
N HIS A 131 -15.25 -7.66 1.46
CA HIS A 131 -15.02 -9.00 0.93
C HIS A 131 -14.09 -9.81 1.84
N LEU A 132 -13.04 -9.19 2.39
CA LEU A 132 -12.17 -9.83 3.37
C LEU A 132 -12.95 -10.27 4.63
N MET A 133 -13.87 -9.43 5.10
CA MET A 133 -14.72 -9.73 6.26
C MET A 133 -15.69 -10.89 5.98
N GLU A 134 -16.32 -10.90 4.80
CA GLU A 134 -17.19 -11.99 4.35
C GLU A 134 -16.45 -13.33 4.22
N MET A 135 -15.17 -13.29 3.84
CA MET A 135 -14.29 -14.46 3.81
C MET A 135 -13.80 -14.89 5.21
N GLY A 136 -14.18 -14.18 6.27
CA GLY A 136 -13.84 -14.51 7.64
C GLY A 136 -12.40 -14.14 8.03
N VAL A 137 -11.77 -13.19 7.33
CA VAL A 137 -10.45 -12.68 7.70
C VAL A 137 -10.52 -12.02 9.08
N ARG A 138 -9.64 -12.44 10.00
CA ARG A 138 -9.64 -11.95 11.40
C ARG A 138 -8.49 -11.02 11.75
N ARG A 139 -7.48 -10.91 10.89
CA ARG A 139 -6.28 -10.10 11.13
C ARG A 139 -5.60 -9.73 9.82
N ILE A 140 -4.91 -8.60 9.82
CA ILE A 140 -3.97 -8.20 8.75
C ILE A 140 -2.56 -8.43 9.25
N LEU A 141 -1.69 -8.98 8.41
CA LEU A 141 -0.25 -9.02 8.63
C LEU A 141 0.42 -7.99 7.73
N GLY A 142 0.92 -6.91 8.31
CA GLY A 142 1.68 -5.88 7.60
C GLY A 142 3.17 -6.20 7.59
N SER A 143 3.81 -6.17 6.42
CA SER A 143 5.25 -6.31 6.26
C SER A 143 5.79 -5.35 5.19
N GLY A 144 7.12 -5.28 5.04
CA GLY A 144 7.79 -4.43 4.06
C GLY A 144 8.28 -3.10 4.63
N SER A 145 9.35 -2.56 4.02
CA SER A 145 10.09 -1.40 4.54
C SER A 145 9.26 -0.12 4.59
N ALA A 146 8.42 0.13 3.58
CA ALA A 146 7.56 1.31 3.53
C ALA A 146 6.62 1.37 4.74
N LEU A 147 5.90 0.28 5.00
CA LEU A 147 4.99 0.17 6.15
C LEU A 147 5.75 0.11 7.49
N ALA A 148 6.91 -0.56 7.51
CA ALA A 148 7.74 -0.67 8.72
C ALA A 148 8.37 0.66 9.14
N ARG A 149 8.61 1.61 8.24
CA ARG A 149 9.31 2.87 8.55
C ARG A 149 8.40 4.11 8.51
N ASN A 150 7.15 3.97 8.08
CA ASN A 150 6.21 5.07 7.95
C ASN A 150 5.01 4.88 8.89
N GLU A 151 5.02 5.58 10.02
CA GLU A 151 3.93 5.53 11.00
C GLU A 151 2.61 6.09 10.47
N VAL A 152 2.65 7.09 9.58
CA VAL A 152 1.45 7.65 8.96
C VAL A 152 0.75 6.58 8.12
N LEU A 153 1.51 5.83 7.32
CA LEU A 153 0.95 4.72 6.54
C LEU A 153 0.33 3.64 7.43
N ARG A 154 0.94 3.34 8.58
CA ARG A 154 0.36 2.41 9.56
C ARG A 154 -0.97 2.92 10.12
N GLN A 155 -1.03 4.19 10.52
CA GLN A 155 -2.27 4.80 10.99
C GLN A 155 -3.39 4.72 9.93
N GLU A 156 -3.08 4.96 8.65
CA GLU A 156 -4.09 4.85 7.58
C GLU A 156 -4.53 3.40 7.33
N VAL A 157 -3.61 2.42 7.43
CA VAL A 157 -3.99 1.00 7.39
C VAL A 157 -4.92 0.64 8.54
N GLU A 158 -4.59 1.04 9.77
CA GLU A 158 -5.41 0.77 10.96
C GLU A 158 -6.77 1.49 10.92
N ARG A 159 -6.86 2.64 10.25
CA ARG A 159 -8.13 3.36 10.04
C ARG A 159 -9.05 2.66 9.04
N ILE A 160 -8.47 2.12 7.96
CA ILE A 160 -9.25 1.53 6.86
C ILE A 160 -9.63 0.07 7.14
N PHE A 161 -8.73 -0.71 7.75
CA PHE A 161 -8.99 -2.11 8.06
C PHE A 161 -9.58 -2.27 9.47
N PRO A 162 -10.79 -2.84 9.62
CA PRO A 162 -11.47 -2.97 10.92
C PRO A 162 -10.91 -4.12 11.78
N CYS A 163 -10.01 -4.94 11.23
CA CYS A 163 -9.42 -6.07 11.93
C CYS A 163 -8.01 -5.76 12.45
N PRO A 164 -7.55 -6.41 13.53
CA PRO A 164 -6.24 -6.16 14.11
C PRO A 164 -5.11 -6.28 13.08
N VAL A 165 -4.26 -5.26 13.02
CA VAL A 165 -3.06 -5.24 12.18
C VAL A 165 -1.87 -5.65 13.04
N VAL A 166 -1.18 -6.71 12.61
CA VAL A 166 0.06 -7.16 13.22
C VAL A 166 1.20 -6.80 12.28
N TYR A 167 2.19 -6.07 12.78
CA TYR A 167 3.37 -5.74 12.00
C TYR A 167 4.46 -6.79 12.24
N GLY A 168 4.78 -7.54 11.20
CA GLY A 168 5.81 -8.56 11.24
C GLY A 168 7.19 -7.93 11.39
N LYS A 169 7.96 -8.36 12.41
CA LYS A 169 9.40 -8.12 12.48
C LYS A 169 10.11 -9.23 11.72
N ASP A 170 11.06 -8.87 10.87
CA ASP A 170 12.03 -9.81 10.26
C ASP A 170 11.42 -11.00 9.51
N VAL A 171 10.24 -10.80 8.90
CA VAL A 171 9.61 -11.77 7.99
C VAL A 171 9.75 -11.28 6.56
N ASP A 172 10.59 -11.98 5.79
CA ASP A 172 10.77 -11.76 4.36
C ASP A 172 10.46 -13.04 3.55
N ALA A 173 10.49 -12.91 2.23
CA ALA A 173 10.24 -14.03 1.33
C ALA A 173 11.28 -15.16 1.45
N ALA A 174 12.52 -14.84 1.86
CA ALA A 174 13.59 -15.83 2.01
C ALA A 174 13.34 -16.73 3.24
N VAL A 175 12.87 -16.16 4.35
CA VAL A 175 12.43 -16.93 5.53
C VAL A 175 11.30 -17.88 5.14
N GLY A 176 10.30 -17.40 4.41
CA GLY A 176 9.19 -18.21 3.92
C GLY A 176 9.65 -19.38 3.03
N ALA A 177 10.57 -19.12 2.09
CA ALA A 177 11.15 -20.14 1.24
C ALA A 177 11.92 -21.20 2.04
N ALA A 178 12.72 -20.77 3.03
CA ALA A 178 13.47 -21.69 3.89
C ALA A 178 12.53 -22.61 4.70
N MET A 179 11.47 -22.07 5.30
CA MET A 179 10.48 -22.87 6.04
C MET A 179 9.85 -23.97 5.18
N VAL A 180 9.49 -23.66 3.93
CA VAL A 180 8.92 -24.64 3.00
C VAL A 180 9.93 -25.76 2.70
N MET A 181 11.21 -25.42 2.54
CA MET A 181 12.25 -26.42 2.28
C MET A 181 12.56 -27.29 3.50
N PHE A 182 12.48 -26.75 4.71
CA PHE A 182 12.68 -27.51 5.94
C PHE A 182 11.52 -28.47 6.27
N HIS A 183 10.28 -28.08 6.01
CA HIS A 183 9.09 -28.88 6.29
C HIS A 183 8.79 -29.98 5.24
N ARG A 184 9.59 -30.07 4.16
CA ARG A 184 9.48 -31.10 3.11
C ARG A 184 10.37 -32.33 3.35
N LYS A 185 10.98 -32.47 4.54
CA LYS A 185 11.64 -33.70 5.00
C LYS A 185 10.69 -34.52 5.87
#